data_AF-A0A5C5XWW0-F1
#
_entry.id   AF-A0A5C5XWW0-F1
#
_cell.length_a   1.000
_cell.length_b   1.000
_cell.length_c   1.000
_cell.angle_alpha   90.00
_cell.angle_beta   90.00
_cell.angle_gamma   90.00
#
_symmetry.space_group_name_H-M   'P 1'
#
loop_
_entity.id
_entity.type
_entity.pdbx_description
1 polymer ?
#
loop_
_entity_poly.entity_id
_entity_poly.type
_entity_poly.pdbx_seq_one_letter_code
_entity_poly.pdbx_strand_id
1 'polypeptide(L)'
;MNRLLPLALLLCPTLLFAEEATPLRIMTFNVEILTAPGVRAGQLQKYRFDYARERHLDRAANVIEVLNPDILNLVEGTSREVVDAIVARLHAKGLNEYTGYHIESNDSFTGMDVSLITKFPPQAVDGKQIRTYFSKDDDPIFRQAYRAPGYDGKPRNFSASLSRNSSYFIEVAGYKLGFLGLHLKSNPSDEFSNAQRTAQAKIVARILNGEVVRRGYLPVVLGDLNDYDPTVPDRDDTRDPVTDVLARIKDFDPDHEGDELFNAAEFIPNKEDRYTSHWDWNENGADDPQDVYTMIDHILLPVELKPYVKRAFIAHVVNLETSDHYPVVVDLELPAKP
;
A
#
# COMPACT_ATOMS: atom_id res chain seq x y z
N MET A 1 20.71 -76.46 -6.87
CA MET A 1 20.39 -75.53 -5.78
C MET A 1 21.01 -74.17 -6.08
N ASN A 2 20.13 -73.21 -6.35
CA ASN A 2 20.21 -71.74 -6.29
C ASN A 2 21.51 -71.02 -6.66
N ARG A 3 21.51 -70.44 -7.87
CA ARG A 3 22.27 -69.25 -8.23
C ARG A 3 21.51 -68.02 -7.71
N LEU A 4 22.13 -67.21 -6.85
CA LEU A 4 21.64 -65.89 -6.48
C LEU A 4 22.44 -64.85 -7.28
N LEU A 5 21.76 -64.15 -8.20
CA LEU A 5 22.24 -62.90 -8.78
C LEU A 5 22.01 -61.77 -7.76
N PRO A 6 22.95 -60.84 -7.55
CA PRO A 6 22.66 -59.61 -6.84
C PRO A 6 21.92 -58.66 -7.78
N LEU A 7 20.69 -58.29 -7.39
CA LEU A 7 19.93 -57.21 -8.01
C LEU A 7 20.56 -55.88 -7.58
N ALA A 8 21.32 -55.24 -8.47
CA ALA A 8 21.78 -53.88 -8.26
C ALA A 8 20.59 -52.92 -8.39
N LEU A 9 20.06 -52.42 -7.27
CA LEU A 9 19.17 -51.26 -7.28
C LEU A 9 19.97 -50.05 -7.77
N LEU A 10 19.70 -49.64 -9.01
CA LEU A 10 20.04 -48.31 -9.50
C LEU A 10 19.16 -47.30 -8.75
N LEU A 11 19.71 -46.70 -7.69
CA LEU A 11 19.20 -45.45 -7.14
C LEU A 11 19.38 -44.37 -8.22
N CYS A 12 18.30 -44.08 -8.95
CA CYS A 12 18.21 -42.83 -9.70
C CYS A 12 18.36 -41.69 -8.69
N PRO A 13 19.38 -40.81 -8.80
CA PRO A 13 19.34 -39.57 -8.06
C PRO A 13 18.18 -38.78 -8.65
N THR A 14 17.11 -38.62 -7.88
CA THR A 14 16.16 -37.54 -8.12
C THR A 14 16.99 -36.25 -8.05
N LEU A 15 17.30 -35.69 -9.22
CA LEU A 15 17.76 -34.32 -9.34
C LEU A 15 16.65 -33.46 -8.75
N LEU A 16 16.77 -33.14 -7.46
CA LEU A 16 16.07 -32.03 -6.83
C LEU A 16 16.59 -30.79 -7.57
N PHE A 17 15.86 -30.38 -8.61
CA PHE A 17 15.96 -29.01 -9.08
C PHE A 17 15.59 -28.15 -7.89
N ALA A 18 16.56 -27.41 -7.36
CA ALA A 18 16.26 -26.33 -6.44
C ALA A 18 15.33 -25.39 -7.21
N GLU A 19 14.06 -25.30 -6.78
CA GLU A 19 13.10 -24.44 -7.41
C GLU A 19 13.62 -23.00 -7.28
N GLU A 20 13.85 -22.34 -8.42
CA GLU A 20 14.48 -21.03 -8.45
C GLU A 20 13.55 -20.02 -7.75
N ALA A 21 14.10 -19.27 -6.81
CA ALA A 21 13.31 -18.31 -6.06
C ALA A 21 12.77 -17.23 -7.00
N THR A 22 11.51 -16.86 -6.80
CA THR A 22 10.79 -15.87 -7.60
C THR A 22 11.01 -14.47 -7.03
N PRO A 23 11.63 -13.54 -7.77
CA PRO A 23 11.72 -12.15 -7.35
C PRO A 23 10.33 -11.50 -7.38
N LEU A 24 10.05 -10.66 -6.39
CA LEU A 24 8.81 -9.89 -6.32
C LEU A 24 9.09 -8.48 -5.78
N ARG A 25 8.80 -7.45 -6.59
CA ARG A 25 8.84 -6.04 -6.19
C ARG A 25 7.44 -5.52 -5.91
N ILE A 26 7.20 -5.09 -4.67
CA ILE A 26 5.96 -4.42 -4.26
C ILE A 26 6.26 -2.94 -4.06
N MET A 27 5.38 -2.09 -4.57
CA MET A 27 5.49 -0.64 -4.45
C MET A 27 4.15 -0.05 -4.01
N THR A 28 4.20 0.97 -3.16
CA THR A 28 3.08 1.90 -2.96
C THR A 28 3.53 3.31 -3.29
N PHE A 29 2.66 4.07 -3.94
CA PHE A 29 2.97 5.44 -4.34
C PHE A 29 1.70 6.30 -4.29
N ASN A 30 1.67 7.26 -3.38
CA ASN A 30 0.74 8.38 -3.44
C ASN A 30 1.19 9.31 -4.57
N VAL A 31 0.31 9.55 -5.55
CA VAL A 31 0.60 10.38 -6.74
C VAL A 31 0.00 11.78 -6.66
N GLU A 32 -0.50 12.17 -5.48
CA GLU A 32 -0.99 13.51 -5.15
C GLU A 32 -2.05 14.03 -6.12
N ILE A 33 -3.28 13.52 -5.98
CA ILE A 33 -4.45 13.96 -6.75
C ILE A 33 -4.23 13.86 -8.27
N LEU A 34 -3.71 12.71 -8.73
CA LEU A 34 -3.47 12.47 -10.14
C LEU A 34 -4.81 12.32 -10.87
N THR A 35 -5.15 13.31 -11.70
CA THR A 35 -6.44 13.39 -12.41
C THR A 35 -6.23 13.34 -13.91
N ALA A 36 -7.02 12.54 -14.62
CA ALA A 36 -6.94 12.44 -16.07
C ALA A 36 -7.47 13.73 -16.77
N PRO A 37 -6.99 14.04 -17.98
CA PRO A 37 -7.55 15.10 -18.82
C PRO A 37 -9.06 14.98 -19.00
N GLY A 38 -9.79 16.09 -18.92
CA GLY A 38 -11.25 16.11 -19.09
C GLY A 38 -12.07 15.47 -17.95
N VAL A 39 -11.42 14.87 -16.94
CA VAL A 39 -12.08 14.26 -15.79
C VAL A 39 -12.24 15.26 -14.64
N ARG A 40 -13.38 15.17 -13.94
CA ARG A 40 -13.60 15.85 -12.66
C ARG A 40 -14.05 14.83 -11.62
N ALA A 41 -13.15 14.43 -10.75
CA ALA A 41 -13.39 13.39 -9.75
C ALA A 41 -13.87 13.93 -8.39
N GLY A 42 -13.42 15.13 -7.99
CA GLY A 42 -13.79 15.71 -6.69
C GLY A 42 -13.67 17.24 -6.64
N GLN A 43 -13.63 17.77 -5.42
CA GLN A 43 -13.45 19.21 -5.17
C GLN A 43 -11.98 19.65 -5.24
N LEU A 44 -11.06 18.72 -5.03
CA LEU A 44 -9.62 18.99 -5.08
C LEU A 44 -9.05 18.63 -6.45
N GLN A 45 -8.12 19.44 -6.93
CA GLN A 45 -7.37 19.21 -8.16
C GLN A 45 -5.98 19.83 -7.98
N LYS A 46 -4.92 19.02 -8.15
CA LYS A 46 -3.55 19.55 -8.19
C LYS A 46 -3.36 20.46 -9.41
N TYR A 47 -3.79 19.99 -10.58
CA TYR A 47 -3.66 20.72 -11.84
C TYR A 47 -5.02 21.06 -12.46
N ARG A 48 -5.23 22.36 -12.70
CA ARG A 48 -6.45 22.89 -13.32
C ARG A 48 -6.59 22.55 -14.81
N PHE A 49 -5.48 22.49 -15.55
CA PHE A 49 -5.48 22.38 -17.01
C PHE A 49 -5.01 21.00 -17.47
N ASP A 50 -5.67 20.46 -18.49
CA ASP A 50 -5.37 19.14 -19.06
C ASP A 50 -3.91 18.98 -19.48
N TYR A 51 -3.30 20.03 -20.05
CA TYR A 51 -1.88 20.00 -20.42
C TYR A 51 -0.95 19.68 -19.23
N ALA A 52 -1.24 20.22 -18.05
CA ALA A 52 -0.47 19.94 -16.85
C ALA A 52 -0.78 18.55 -16.28
N ARG A 53 -2.03 18.09 -16.41
CA ARG A 53 -2.44 16.72 -16.05
C ARG A 53 -1.77 15.66 -16.90
N GLU A 54 -1.64 15.89 -18.20
CA GLU A 54 -0.90 14.99 -19.11
C GLU A 54 0.57 14.86 -18.68
N ARG A 55 1.21 15.99 -18.33
CA ARG A 55 2.58 15.98 -17.81
C ARG A 55 2.70 15.27 -16.45
N HIS A 56 1.70 15.40 -15.59
CA HIS A 56 1.65 14.70 -14.30
C HIS A 56 1.55 13.19 -14.51
N LEU A 57 0.70 12.74 -15.44
CA LEU A 57 0.61 11.33 -15.87
C LEU A 57 1.93 10.83 -16.46
N ASP A 58 2.60 11.63 -17.29
CA ASP A 58 3.91 11.26 -17.86
C ASP A 58 4.96 11.07 -16.76
N ARG A 59 5.03 11.97 -15.79
CA ARG A 59 5.97 11.88 -14.66
C ARG A 59 5.68 10.65 -13.79
N ALA A 60 4.42 10.41 -13.44
CA ALA A 60 4.02 9.22 -12.69
C ALA A 60 4.38 7.93 -13.45
N ALA A 61 4.10 7.86 -14.76
CA ALA A 61 4.46 6.71 -15.58
C ALA A 61 5.98 6.50 -15.69
N ASN A 62 6.78 7.57 -15.77
CA ASN A 62 8.25 7.47 -15.80
C ASN A 62 8.81 6.89 -14.49
N VAL A 63 8.22 7.25 -13.34
CA VAL A 63 8.61 6.66 -12.04
C VAL A 63 8.35 5.16 -12.05
N ILE A 64 7.17 4.74 -12.53
CA ILE A 64 6.79 3.33 -12.62
C ILE A 64 7.68 2.57 -13.60
N GLU A 65 8.01 3.17 -14.75
CA GLU A 65 8.97 2.59 -15.72
C GLU A 65 10.33 2.33 -15.09
N VAL A 66 10.88 3.30 -14.35
CA VAL A 66 12.22 3.19 -13.73
C VAL A 66 12.22 2.19 -12.58
N LEU A 67 11.23 2.25 -11.70
CA LEU A 67 11.14 1.37 -10.54
C LEU A 67 10.64 -0.04 -10.89
N ASN A 68 9.92 -0.17 -12.01
CA ASN A 68 9.41 -1.40 -12.59
C ASN A 68 8.79 -2.39 -11.58
N PRO A 69 7.85 -1.95 -10.72
CA PRO A 69 7.25 -2.80 -9.70
C PRO A 69 6.44 -3.93 -10.31
N ASP A 70 6.36 -5.08 -9.64
CA ASP A 70 5.47 -6.14 -10.09
C ASP A 70 4.03 -5.91 -9.64
N ILE A 71 3.88 -5.32 -8.45
CA ILE A 71 2.60 -4.94 -7.85
C ILE A 71 2.74 -3.48 -7.37
N LEU A 72 1.89 -2.60 -7.88
CA LEU A 72 1.81 -1.19 -7.49
C LEU A 72 0.44 -0.88 -6.90
N ASN A 73 0.44 -0.44 -5.64
CA ASN A 73 -0.67 0.23 -4.99
C ASN A 73 -0.59 1.75 -5.26
N LEU A 74 -1.43 2.23 -6.17
CA LEU A 74 -1.47 3.64 -6.58
C LEU A 74 -2.47 4.39 -5.70
N VAL A 75 -1.99 5.34 -4.91
CA VAL A 75 -2.78 6.13 -3.97
C VAL A 75 -3.03 7.52 -4.54
N GLU A 76 -4.25 8.05 -4.38
CA GLU A 76 -4.70 9.33 -4.93
C GLU A 76 -4.76 9.45 -6.47
N GLY A 77 -4.84 8.31 -7.15
CA GLY A 77 -5.43 8.31 -8.49
C GLY A 77 -6.92 8.62 -8.38
N THR A 78 -7.47 9.50 -9.22
CA THR A 78 -8.84 9.99 -8.99
C THR A 78 -9.92 9.28 -9.80
N SER A 79 -9.55 8.39 -10.72
CA SER A 79 -10.53 7.68 -11.56
C SER A 79 -9.91 6.50 -12.32
N ARG A 80 -10.77 5.72 -13.01
CA ARG A 80 -10.33 4.67 -13.92
C ARG A 80 -9.49 5.21 -15.07
N GLU A 81 -9.86 6.35 -15.63
CA GLU A 81 -9.16 6.98 -16.75
C GLU A 81 -7.71 7.31 -16.39
N VAL A 82 -7.41 7.62 -15.12
CA VAL A 82 -6.04 7.82 -14.63
C VAL A 82 -5.22 6.53 -14.75
N VAL A 83 -5.80 5.42 -14.25
CA VAL A 83 -5.15 4.11 -14.28
C VAL A 83 -4.94 3.65 -15.73
N ASP A 84 -5.96 3.77 -16.57
CA ASP A 84 -5.88 3.41 -17.99
C ASP A 84 -4.84 4.27 -18.73
N ALA A 85 -4.76 5.58 -18.41
CA ALA A 85 -3.80 6.49 -19.02
C ALA A 85 -2.34 6.21 -18.61
N ILE A 86 -2.09 5.77 -17.37
CA ILE A 86 -0.77 5.29 -16.94
C ILE A 86 -0.41 4.01 -17.69
N VAL A 87 -1.31 3.02 -17.70
CA VAL A 87 -1.06 1.72 -18.35
C VAL A 87 -0.77 1.91 -19.85
N ALA A 88 -1.53 2.77 -20.54
CA ALA A 88 -1.29 3.09 -21.94
C ALA A 88 0.11 3.69 -22.18
N ARG A 89 0.60 4.54 -21.27
CA ARG A 89 1.96 5.10 -21.34
C ARG A 89 3.05 4.06 -21.12
N LEU A 90 2.85 3.16 -20.16
CA LEU A 90 3.76 2.04 -19.89
C LEU A 90 3.83 1.10 -21.11
N HIS A 91 2.69 0.78 -21.71
CA HIS A 91 2.61 -0.01 -22.94
C HIS A 91 3.31 0.67 -24.11
N ALA A 92 3.13 1.99 -24.27
CA ALA A 92 3.83 2.76 -25.30
C ALA A 92 5.37 2.75 -25.11
N LYS A 93 5.85 2.52 -23.89
CA LYS A 93 7.27 2.34 -23.54
C LYS A 93 7.74 0.87 -23.66
N GLY A 94 6.86 -0.04 -24.08
CA GLY A 94 7.16 -1.47 -24.28
C GLY A 94 6.90 -2.36 -23.06
N LEU A 95 6.42 -1.81 -21.94
CA LEU A 95 6.10 -2.54 -20.71
C LEU A 95 4.67 -3.12 -20.77
N ASN A 96 4.43 -4.01 -21.73
CA ASN A 96 3.10 -4.51 -22.09
C ASN A 96 2.49 -5.48 -21.06
N GLU A 97 3.28 -5.92 -20.07
CA GLU A 97 2.84 -6.83 -19.02
C GLU A 97 1.92 -6.16 -17.97
N TYR A 98 1.92 -4.84 -17.85
CA TYR A 98 1.11 -4.14 -16.85
C TYR A 98 -0.38 -4.15 -17.19
N THR A 99 -1.20 -4.43 -16.20
CA THR A 99 -2.65 -4.27 -16.23
C THR A 99 -3.10 -3.40 -15.06
N GLY A 100 -4.05 -2.51 -15.32
CA GLY A 100 -4.65 -1.62 -14.33
C GLY A 100 -6.01 -2.11 -13.84
N TYR A 101 -6.25 -1.99 -12.54
CA TYR A 101 -7.52 -2.28 -11.89
C TYR A 101 -7.92 -1.10 -11.01
N HIS A 102 -9.09 -0.54 -11.29
CA HIS A 102 -9.66 0.59 -10.57
C HIS A 102 -10.98 0.20 -9.93
N ILE A 103 -11.19 0.70 -8.71
CA ILE A 103 -12.49 0.76 -8.07
C ILE A 103 -12.68 2.15 -7.45
N GLU A 104 -13.86 2.72 -7.66
CA GLU A 104 -14.23 4.00 -7.05
C GLU A 104 -14.36 3.82 -5.54
N SER A 105 -13.74 4.73 -4.80
CA SER A 105 -13.79 4.78 -3.36
C SER A 105 -15.10 5.43 -2.88
N ASN A 106 -15.26 5.55 -1.56
CA ASN A 106 -16.41 6.22 -0.96
C ASN A 106 -16.07 7.64 -0.47
N ASP A 107 -14.96 8.23 -0.94
CA ASP A 107 -14.61 9.62 -0.69
C ASP A 107 -15.26 10.56 -1.71
N SER A 108 -16.43 11.08 -1.35
CA SER A 108 -17.18 12.04 -2.18
C SER A 108 -16.64 13.47 -2.13
N PHE A 109 -15.70 13.79 -1.24
CA PHE A 109 -15.17 15.14 -1.11
C PHE A 109 -13.94 15.34 -2.00
N THR A 110 -12.93 14.49 -1.82
CA THR A 110 -11.67 14.63 -2.57
C THR A 110 -11.73 13.92 -3.93
N GLY A 111 -12.50 12.83 -4.04
CA GLY A 111 -12.51 11.97 -5.23
C GLY A 111 -11.22 11.16 -5.41
N MET A 112 -10.40 11.02 -4.37
CA MET A 112 -9.17 10.22 -4.39
C MET A 112 -9.49 8.73 -4.20
N ASP A 113 -8.98 7.89 -5.07
CA ASP A 113 -9.11 6.43 -4.99
C ASP A 113 -7.77 5.76 -4.69
N VAL A 114 -7.84 4.46 -4.40
CA VAL A 114 -6.67 3.58 -4.28
C VAL A 114 -6.81 2.47 -5.31
N SER A 115 -5.86 2.36 -6.22
CA SER A 115 -5.92 1.48 -7.39
C SER A 115 -4.73 0.51 -7.45
N LEU A 116 -4.85 -0.50 -8.30
CA LEU A 116 -3.81 -1.49 -8.54
C LEU A 116 -3.29 -1.37 -9.98
N ILE A 117 -1.98 -1.35 -10.16
CA ILE A 117 -1.31 -1.60 -11.44
C ILE A 117 -0.33 -2.75 -11.22
N THR A 118 -0.40 -3.80 -12.03
CA THR A 118 0.30 -5.06 -11.71
C THR A 118 0.65 -5.86 -12.97
N LYS A 119 1.70 -6.66 -12.87
CA LYS A 119 2.06 -7.70 -13.86
C LYS A 119 1.37 -9.03 -13.55
N PHE A 120 0.85 -9.18 -12.35
CA PHE A 120 0.15 -10.38 -11.86
C PHE A 120 -1.37 -10.15 -11.83
N PRO A 121 -2.17 -10.96 -12.53
CA PRO A 121 -3.62 -10.80 -12.50
C PRO A 121 -4.17 -11.14 -11.11
N PRO A 122 -4.98 -10.28 -10.48
CA PRO A 122 -5.63 -10.58 -9.23
C PRO A 122 -6.69 -11.67 -9.39
N GLN A 123 -6.75 -12.56 -8.41
CA GLN A 123 -7.74 -13.62 -8.28
C GLN A 123 -9.13 -13.00 -8.02
N ALA A 124 -10.13 -13.53 -8.71
CA ALA A 124 -11.52 -13.12 -8.46
C ALA A 124 -12.03 -13.80 -7.18
N VAL A 125 -12.29 -12.99 -6.15
CA VAL A 125 -12.97 -13.42 -4.93
C VAL A 125 -14.40 -12.89 -5.01
N ASP A 126 -15.40 -13.73 -4.71
CA ASP A 126 -16.83 -13.40 -4.84
C ASP A 126 -17.20 -12.71 -6.18
N GLY A 127 -16.54 -13.10 -7.27
CA GLY A 127 -16.74 -12.53 -8.61
C GLY A 127 -16.08 -11.17 -8.87
N LYS A 128 -15.26 -10.65 -7.95
CA LYS A 128 -14.57 -9.36 -8.07
C LYS A 128 -13.05 -9.52 -7.96
N GLN A 129 -12.32 -8.88 -8.86
CA GLN A 129 -10.85 -8.83 -8.87
C GLN A 129 -10.28 -7.78 -7.91
N ILE A 130 -11.01 -6.68 -7.75
CA ILE A 130 -10.72 -5.60 -6.80
C ILE A 130 -12.02 -5.17 -6.14
N ARG A 131 -11.95 -4.76 -4.87
CA ARG A 131 -13.11 -4.34 -4.07
C ARG A 131 -12.72 -3.26 -3.07
N THR A 132 -13.72 -2.58 -2.52
CA THR A 132 -13.57 -1.70 -1.35
C THR A 132 -14.34 -2.28 -0.17
N TYR A 133 -13.89 -1.95 1.03
CA TYR A 133 -14.60 -2.22 2.28
C TYR A 133 -15.11 -0.91 2.84
N PHE A 134 -16.43 -0.75 2.88
CA PHE A 134 -17.09 0.45 3.39
C PHE A 134 -18.49 0.10 3.85
N SER A 135 -18.91 0.72 4.95
CA SER A 135 -20.27 0.60 5.46
C SER A 135 -20.92 1.98 5.61
N LYS A 136 -22.12 2.12 5.04
CA LYS A 136 -23.01 3.30 5.21
C LYS A 136 -23.51 3.37 6.66
N ASP A 137 -24.09 4.50 7.06
CA ASP A 137 -24.33 4.85 8.46
C ASP A 137 -25.09 3.80 9.30
N ASP A 138 -25.95 2.99 8.68
CA ASP A 138 -26.76 1.95 9.31
C ASP A 138 -26.12 0.55 9.33
N ASP A 139 -25.01 0.34 8.61
CA ASP A 139 -24.29 -0.94 8.55
C ASP A 139 -23.11 -0.95 9.54
N PRO A 140 -23.11 -1.80 10.58
CA PRO A 140 -22.06 -1.80 11.59
C PRO A 140 -20.78 -2.54 11.16
N ILE A 141 -20.79 -3.34 10.09
CA ILE A 141 -19.72 -4.31 9.78
C ILE A 141 -18.35 -3.62 9.67
N PHE A 142 -18.24 -2.63 8.79
CA PHE A 142 -17.02 -1.84 8.58
C PHE A 142 -17.15 -0.42 9.11
N ARG A 143 -17.80 -0.27 10.27
CA ARG A 143 -17.89 1.01 11.00
C ARG A 143 -17.29 0.96 12.38
N GLN A 144 -16.78 2.10 12.83
CA GLN A 144 -16.22 2.24 14.17
C GLN A 144 -16.57 3.59 14.76
N ALA A 145 -17.29 3.56 15.88
CA ALA A 145 -17.53 4.77 16.66
C ALA A 145 -16.23 5.27 17.30
N TYR A 146 -16.06 6.59 17.36
CA TYR A 146 -14.97 7.26 18.05
C TYR A 146 -15.45 8.59 18.66
N ARG A 147 -14.66 9.11 19.59
CA ARG A 147 -14.94 10.39 20.26
C ARG A 147 -13.80 11.35 19.97
N ALA A 148 -14.13 12.57 19.58
CA ALA A 148 -13.17 13.61 19.22
C ALA A 148 -13.76 15.00 19.50
N PRO A 149 -12.94 16.07 19.57
CA PRO A 149 -13.43 17.43 19.57
C PRO A 149 -14.20 17.75 18.28
N GLY A 150 -15.36 18.40 18.38
CA GLY A 150 -16.02 19.03 17.25
C GLY A 150 -15.42 20.40 16.92
N TYR A 151 -15.98 21.09 15.91
CA TYR A 151 -15.56 22.45 15.52
C TYR A 151 -15.62 23.49 16.66
N ASP A 152 -16.45 23.26 17.68
CA ASP A 152 -16.57 24.10 18.87
C ASP A 152 -15.63 23.67 20.02
N GLY A 153 -14.69 22.78 19.74
CA GLY A 153 -13.76 22.18 20.72
C GLY A 153 -14.42 21.21 21.70
N LYS A 154 -15.74 20.98 21.62
CA LYS A 154 -16.45 20.10 22.55
C LYS A 154 -16.37 18.65 22.09
N PRO A 155 -16.09 17.67 22.98
CA PRO A 155 -16.09 16.27 22.60
C PRO A 155 -17.47 15.80 22.11
N ARG A 156 -17.49 15.15 20.94
CA ARG A 156 -18.69 14.56 20.32
C ARG A 156 -18.41 13.13 19.88
N ASN A 157 -19.47 12.36 19.70
CA ASN A 157 -19.40 11.02 19.13
C ASN A 157 -19.49 11.12 17.61
N PHE A 158 -18.59 10.43 16.93
CA PHE A 158 -18.53 10.28 15.49
C PHE A 158 -18.44 8.80 15.13
N SER A 159 -18.46 8.49 13.85
CA SER A 159 -18.23 7.15 13.34
C SER A 159 -17.41 7.22 12.07
N ALA A 160 -16.48 6.29 11.92
CA ALA A 160 -15.60 6.15 10.79
C ALA A 160 -15.97 4.91 9.97
N SER A 161 -15.68 4.98 8.68
CA SER A 161 -15.57 3.86 7.74
C SER A 161 -14.26 4.06 6.95
N LEU A 162 -13.88 3.11 6.10
CA LEU A 162 -12.73 3.27 5.19
C LEU A 162 -13.19 3.91 3.89
N SER A 163 -13.12 5.24 3.79
CA SER A 163 -13.55 5.95 2.58
C SER A 163 -12.64 5.71 1.39
N ARG A 164 -11.33 5.53 1.60
CA ARG A 164 -10.32 5.37 0.54
C ARG A 164 -9.52 4.10 0.79
N ASN A 165 -9.89 3.03 0.09
CA ASN A 165 -9.21 1.75 0.16
C ASN A 165 -9.43 0.95 -1.11
N SER A 166 -8.59 -0.04 -1.34
CA SER A 166 -8.90 -1.14 -2.24
C SER A 166 -8.27 -2.44 -1.73
N SER A 167 -8.89 -3.56 -2.07
CA SER A 167 -8.41 -4.89 -1.71
C SER A 167 -8.46 -5.82 -2.91
N TYR A 168 -7.40 -6.61 -3.03
CA TYR A 168 -7.15 -7.53 -4.13
C TYR A 168 -6.25 -8.68 -3.66
N PHE A 169 -6.34 -9.81 -4.35
CA PHE A 169 -5.70 -11.06 -3.96
C PHE A 169 -4.83 -11.56 -5.11
N ILE A 170 -3.54 -11.81 -4.85
CA ILE A 170 -2.57 -12.20 -5.87
C ILE A 170 -1.82 -13.43 -5.38
N GLU A 171 -1.55 -14.37 -6.28
CA GLU A 171 -0.74 -15.55 -6.01
C GLU A 171 0.61 -15.43 -6.73
N VAL A 172 1.71 -15.55 -5.98
CA VAL A 172 3.09 -15.50 -6.50
C VAL A 172 3.88 -16.65 -5.89
N ALA A 173 4.49 -17.51 -6.71
CA ALA A 173 5.26 -18.67 -6.25
C ALA A 173 4.52 -19.57 -5.24
N GLY A 174 3.18 -19.69 -5.36
CA GLY A 174 2.32 -20.42 -4.43
C GLY A 174 1.95 -19.66 -3.14
N TYR A 175 2.52 -18.47 -2.91
CA TYR A 175 2.11 -17.59 -1.83
C TYR A 175 0.84 -16.85 -2.23
N LYS A 176 -0.23 -17.11 -1.48
CA LYS A 176 -1.49 -16.39 -1.58
C LYS A 176 -1.40 -15.12 -0.75
N LEU A 177 -1.28 -13.97 -1.41
CA LEU A 177 -1.13 -12.66 -0.79
C LEU A 177 -2.45 -11.87 -0.92
N GLY A 178 -2.97 -11.35 0.19
CA GLY A 178 -4.15 -10.50 0.21
C GLY A 178 -3.76 -9.08 0.58
N PHE A 179 -3.91 -8.17 -0.37
CA PHE A 179 -3.51 -6.78 -0.23
C PHE A 179 -4.70 -5.94 0.24
N LEU A 180 -4.40 -5.02 1.15
CA LEU A 180 -5.29 -3.93 1.55
C LEU A 180 -4.54 -2.60 1.34
N GLY A 181 -4.82 -1.98 0.20
CA GLY A 181 -4.39 -0.63 -0.16
C GLY A 181 -5.18 0.41 0.61
N LEU A 182 -4.52 1.38 1.25
CA LEU A 182 -5.15 2.35 2.13
C LEU A 182 -4.72 3.80 1.82
N HIS A 183 -5.64 4.72 2.06
CA HIS A 183 -5.34 6.14 2.27
C HIS A 183 -6.15 6.62 3.48
N LEU A 184 -5.56 6.49 4.67
CA LEU A 184 -6.23 6.79 5.93
C LEU A 184 -6.39 8.30 6.13
N LYS A 185 -7.10 8.69 7.19
CA LYS A 185 -7.36 10.11 7.50
C LYS A 185 -6.04 10.86 7.69
N SER A 186 -5.83 11.95 6.96
CA SER A 186 -4.60 12.75 7.00
C SER A 186 -4.45 13.63 8.24
N ASN A 187 -3.29 14.28 8.37
CA ASN A 187 -2.91 15.20 9.46
C ASN A 187 -2.66 14.48 10.81
N PRO A 188 -1.46 13.93 11.04
CA PRO A 188 -1.10 13.25 12.29
C PRO A 188 -0.98 14.19 13.50
N SER A 189 -1.05 15.51 13.30
CA SER A 189 -0.98 16.50 14.38
C SER A 189 -2.36 16.95 14.90
N ASP A 190 -3.45 16.56 14.24
CA ASP A 190 -4.82 16.97 14.59
C ASP A 190 -5.57 15.89 15.40
N GLU A 191 -6.12 16.27 16.55
CA GLU A 191 -6.79 15.34 17.48
C GLU A 191 -8.01 14.65 16.86
N PHE A 192 -8.83 15.38 16.09
CA PHE A 192 -9.98 14.80 15.42
C PHE A 192 -9.56 13.76 14.39
N SER A 193 -8.57 14.12 13.57
CA SER A 193 -8.02 13.27 12.53
C SER A 193 -7.37 12.00 13.10
N ASN A 194 -6.62 12.13 14.19
CA ASN A 194 -6.01 11.01 14.90
C ASN A 194 -7.06 10.05 15.50
N ALA A 195 -8.12 10.58 16.11
CA ALA A 195 -9.21 9.76 16.63
C ALA A 195 -9.96 9.01 15.51
N GLN A 196 -10.20 9.67 14.37
CA GLN A 196 -10.81 9.03 13.20
C GLN A 196 -9.88 7.95 12.63
N ARG A 197 -8.58 8.22 12.49
CA ARG A 197 -7.59 7.26 11.97
C ARG A 197 -7.47 6.03 12.87
N THR A 198 -7.46 6.23 14.19
CA THR A 198 -7.48 5.14 15.18
C THR A 198 -8.74 4.27 15.02
N ALA A 199 -9.89 4.87 14.72
CA ALA A 199 -11.11 4.13 14.43
C ALA A 199 -11.01 3.33 13.12
N GLN A 200 -10.37 3.90 12.10
CA GLN A 200 -10.08 3.23 10.83
C GLN A 200 -9.15 2.02 11.02
N ALA A 201 -8.11 2.12 11.86
CA ALA A 201 -7.22 1.00 12.18
C ALA A 201 -7.97 -0.21 12.77
N LYS A 202 -8.99 0.01 13.61
CA LYS A 202 -9.85 -1.07 14.11
C LYS A 202 -10.68 -1.74 13.01
N ILE A 203 -11.08 -0.99 11.99
CA ILE A 203 -11.79 -1.54 10.83
C ILE A 203 -10.82 -2.35 9.97
N VAL A 204 -9.60 -1.84 9.75
CA VAL A 204 -8.51 -2.53 9.06
C VAL A 204 -8.26 -3.90 9.71
N ALA A 205 -8.06 -3.96 11.03
CA ALA A 205 -7.85 -5.23 11.74
C ALA A 205 -9.00 -6.25 11.53
N ARG A 206 -10.26 -5.78 11.49
CA ARG A 206 -11.41 -6.66 11.19
C ARG A 206 -11.42 -7.15 9.75
N ILE A 207 -10.97 -6.33 8.79
CA ILE A 207 -10.84 -6.74 7.38
C ILE A 207 -9.74 -7.78 7.25
N LEU A 208 -8.57 -7.55 7.85
CA LEU A 208 -7.46 -8.51 7.80
C LEU A 208 -7.88 -9.88 8.33
N ASN A 209 -8.48 -9.93 9.52
CA ASN A 209 -9.01 -11.18 10.08
C ASN A 209 -10.16 -11.76 9.26
N GLY A 210 -11.18 -10.95 8.97
CA GLY A 210 -12.45 -11.41 8.42
C GLY A 210 -12.40 -11.78 6.94
N GLU A 211 -11.61 -11.06 6.18
CA GLU A 211 -11.68 -11.04 4.72
C GLU A 211 -10.37 -11.44 4.03
N VAL A 212 -9.24 -11.41 4.74
CA VAL A 212 -7.95 -11.82 4.18
C VAL A 212 -7.52 -13.17 4.77
N VAL A 213 -7.26 -13.21 6.08
CA VAL A 213 -6.74 -14.40 6.77
C VAL A 213 -7.74 -15.55 6.73
N ARG A 214 -9.02 -15.31 7.03
CA ARG A 214 -10.08 -16.35 6.93
C ARG A 214 -10.24 -16.95 5.54
N ARG A 215 -9.78 -16.26 4.49
CA ARG A 215 -9.79 -16.76 3.11
C ARG A 215 -8.51 -17.51 2.72
N GLY A 216 -7.55 -17.63 3.65
CA GLY A 216 -6.30 -18.36 3.47
C GLY A 216 -5.20 -17.55 2.78
N TYR A 217 -5.26 -16.22 2.86
CA TYR A 217 -4.26 -15.31 2.30
C TYR A 217 -3.39 -14.72 3.40
N LEU A 218 -2.11 -14.52 3.09
CA LEU A 218 -1.19 -13.74 3.90
C LEU A 218 -1.48 -12.24 3.71
N PRO A 219 -1.74 -11.50 4.79
CA PRO A 219 -2.11 -10.09 4.71
C PRO A 219 -0.92 -9.19 4.37
N VAL A 220 -1.12 -8.29 3.42
CA VAL A 220 -0.20 -7.18 3.09
C VAL A 220 -0.98 -5.87 3.19
N VAL A 221 -0.48 -4.92 3.97
CA VAL A 221 -1.10 -3.59 4.11
C VAL A 221 -0.14 -2.57 3.54
N LEU A 222 -0.63 -1.67 2.68
CA LEU A 222 0.22 -0.68 2.04
C LEU A 222 -0.54 0.57 1.64
N GLY A 223 0.16 1.70 1.58
CA GLY A 223 -0.43 2.99 1.22
C GLY A 223 -0.02 4.12 2.15
N ASP A 224 -0.68 5.26 1.98
CA ASP A 224 -0.55 6.41 2.87
C ASP A 224 -1.40 6.16 4.13
N LEU A 225 -0.74 5.69 5.18
CA LEU A 225 -1.40 5.42 6.46
C LEU A 225 -1.48 6.68 7.32
N ASN A 226 -0.83 7.77 6.92
CA ASN A 226 -0.86 9.07 7.60
C ASN A 226 -0.45 9.02 9.08
N ASP A 227 0.36 8.05 9.48
CA ASP A 227 0.76 7.86 10.88
C ASP A 227 2.19 7.29 10.98
N TYR A 228 2.79 7.40 12.16
CA TYR A 228 4.18 7.02 12.42
C TYR A 228 4.26 5.61 13.03
N ASP A 229 5.34 4.88 12.75
CA ASP A 229 5.56 3.57 13.34
C ASP A 229 6.33 3.69 14.67
N PRO A 230 5.81 3.14 15.79
CA PRO A 230 6.46 3.26 17.10
C PRO A 230 7.76 2.47 17.24
N THR A 231 8.02 1.51 16.35
CA THR A 231 9.17 0.60 16.40
C THR A 231 10.14 0.79 15.24
N VAL A 232 9.68 1.44 14.16
CA VAL A 232 10.53 1.81 13.03
C VAL A 232 10.56 3.33 12.95
N PRO A 233 11.64 3.98 13.44
CA PRO A 233 11.67 5.42 13.54
C PRO A 233 11.66 6.07 12.16
N ASP A 234 10.95 7.19 12.08
CA ASP A 234 11.01 8.20 11.01
C ASP A 234 12.45 8.74 10.86
N ARG A 235 12.73 9.49 9.79
CA ARG A 235 13.91 10.36 9.72
C ARG A 235 13.89 11.40 10.84
N ASP A 236 12.76 12.07 11.04
CA ASP A 236 12.62 13.16 12.02
C ASP A 236 12.41 12.60 13.45
N ASP A 237 13.44 12.71 14.30
CA ASP A 237 13.41 12.31 15.71
C ASP A 237 12.37 13.04 16.56
N THR A 238 11.77 14.13 16.05
CA THR A 238 10.75 14.87 16.78
C THR A 238 9.33 14.39 16.47
N ARG A 239 9.19 13.39 15.60
CA ARG A 239 7.91 12.85 15.12
C ARG A 239 7.65 11.47 15.74
N ASP A 240 7.24 11.50 16.99
CA ASP A 240 6.75 10.31 17.68
C ASP A 240 5.29 10.02 17.30
N PRO A 241 4.88 8.73 17.21
CA PRO A 241 3.48 8.39 17.04
C PRO A 241 2.67 8.88 18.24
N VAL A 242 1.64 9.67 17.94
CA VAL A 242 0.63 10.11 18.92
C VAL A 242 -0.57 9.18 18.98
N THR A 243 -0.59 8.13 18.16
CA THR A 243 -1.66 7.13 18.08
C THR A 243 -1.10 5.70 18.18
N ASP A 244 -1.98 4.71 18.23
CA ASP A 244 -1.63 3.29 18.14
C ASP A 244 -1.94 2.66 16.77
N VAL A 245 -2.14 3.48 15.73
CA VAL A 245 -2.63 3.03 14.41
C VAL A 245 -1.74 1.94 13.82
N LEU A 246 -0.43 2.19 13.68
CA LEU A 246 0.51 1.20 13.10
C LEU A 246 0.65 -0.02 14.00
N ALA A 247 0.78 0.17 15.32
CA ALA A 247 0.86 -0.95 16.28
C ALA A 247 -0.35 -1.88 16.15
N ARG A 248 -1.56 -1.30 16.08
CA ARG A 248 -2.83 -2.04 15.96
C ARG A 248 -3.01 -2.73 14.61
N ILE A 249 -2.45 -2.19 13.54
CA ILE A 249 -2.49 -2.85 12.23
C ILE A 249 -1.49 -4.01 12.19
N LYS A 250 -0.34 -3.88 12.88
CA LYS A 250 0.67 -4.93 12.98
C LYS A 250 0.23 -6.09 13.88
N ASP A 251 -0.42 -5.78 14.99
CA ASP A 251 -1.03 -6.70 15.96
C ASP A 251 -2.56 -6.69 15.78
N PHE A 252 -3.00 -7.24 14.64
CA PHE A 252 -4.41 -7.21 14.24
C PHE A 252 -5.19 -8.42 14.74
N ASP A 253 -4.54 -9.53 15.07
CA ASP A 253 -5.18 -10.76 15.57
C ASP A 253 -5.14 -10.81 17.12
N PRO A 254 -6.25 -10.49 17.81
CA PRO A 254 -6.28 -10.46 19.28
C PRO A 254 -6.12 -11.85 19.92
N ASP A 255 -6.21 -12.93 19.14
CA ASP A 255 -6.07 -14.31 19.61
C ASP A 255 -4.62 -14.82 19.44
N HIS A 256 -3.73 -14.05 18.82
CA HIS A 256 -2.30 -14.34 18.67
C HIS A 256 -1.46 -13.39 19.54
N GLU A 257 -0.30 -13.85 20.03
CA GLU A 257 0.59 -12.99 20.81
C GLU A 257 1.67 -12.38 19.90
N GLY A 258 1.66 -11.06 19.78
CA GLY A 258 2.68 -10.28 19.07
C GLY A 258 2.35 -10.00 17.62
N ASP A 259 3.09 -9.05 17.02
CA ASP A 259 2.84 -8.54 15.67
C ASP A 259 2.76 -9.66 14.60
N GLU A 260 1.67 -9.72 13.84
CA GLU A 260 1.54 -10.54 12.64
C GLU A 260 2.16 -9.87 11.41
N LEU A 261 2.28 -8.54 11.40
CA LEU A 261 2.92 -7.76 10.34
C LEU A 261 4.15 -7.01 10.84
N PHE A 262 5.16 -6.89 10.00
CA PHE A 262 6.30 -5.99 10.21
C PHE A 262 6.31 -4.90 9.14
N ASN A 263 6.89 -3.75 9.49
CA ASN A 263 7.06 -2.65 8.55
C ASN A 263 8.34 -2.85 7.73
N ALA A 264 8.23 -2.91 6.40
CA ALA A 264 9.35 -3.11 5.50
C ALA A 264 10.46 -2.04 5.67
N ALA A 265 10.11 -0.84 6.16
CA ALA A 265 11.08 0.22 6.43
C ALA A 265 12.14 -0.15 7.48
N GLU A 266 11.94 -1.21 8.29
CA GLU A 266 12.97 -1.73 9.19
C GLU A 266 14.23 -2.22 8.43
N PHE A 267 14.07 -2.58 7.15
CA PHE A 267 15.15 -3.02 6.25
C PHE A 267 15.87 -1.86 5.55
N ILE A 268 15.48 -0.60 5.81
CA ILE A 268 16.18 0.59 5.32
C ILE A 268 17.32 0.89 6.31
N PRO A 269 18.60 0.71 5.91
CA PRO A 269 19.72 0.79 6.86
C PRO A 269 19.92 2.19 7.44
N ASN A 270 19.80 3.21 6.59
CA ASN A 270 19.96 4.60 6.99
C ASN A 270 18.60 5.17 7.36
N LYS A 271 18.48 5.63 8.60
CA LYS A 271 17.28 6.31 9.08
C LYS A 271 16.94 7.57 8.27
N GLU A 272 17.96 8.32 7.84
CA GLU A 272 17.78 9.52 7.01
C GLU A 272 17.09 9.26 5.67
N ASP A 273 17.09 8.01 5.19
CA ASP A 273 16.49 7.65 3.90
C ASP A 273 15.02 7.19 4.05
N ARG A 274 14.41 7.28 5.24
CA ARG A 274 13.10 6.67 5.54
C ARG A 274 11.89 7.55 5.26
N TYR A 275 12.06 8.86 5.11
CA TYR A 275 10.94 9.76 4.87
C TYR A 275 10.28 9.46 3.52
N THR A 276 8.95 9.46 3.49
CA THR A 276 8.12 9.14 2.32
C THR A 276 7.28 10.30 1.85
N SER A 277 7.31 11.42 2.56
CA SER A 277 6.57 12.64 2.22
C SER A 277 7.45 13.87 2.43
N HIS A 278 7.16 14.92 1.68
CA HIS A 278 7.74 16.25 1.74
C HIS A 278 6.59 17.25 1.76
N TRP A 279 6.27 17.76 2.94
CA TRP A 279 5.34 18.87 3.05
C TRP A 279 6.07 20.20 2.88
N ASP A 280 5.97 20.75 1.69
CA ASP A 280 6.34 22.12 1.35
C ASP A 280 5.33 23.08 2.01
N TRP A 281 5.66 23.51 3.23
CA TRP A 281 4.73 24.27 4.08
C TRP A 281 4.37 25.64 3.49
N ASN A 282 5.28 26.26 2.75
CA ASN A 282 5.09 27.60 2.21
C ASN A 282 4.69 27.61 0.72
N GLU A 283 4.57 26.43 0.12
CA GLU A 283 4.13 26.17 -1.25
C GLU A 283 5.02 26.85 -2.32
N ASN A 284 6.30 27.03 -2.03
CA ASN A 284 7.22 27.72 -2.96
C ASN A 284 7.96 26.77 -3.94
N GLY A 285 7.82 25.46 -3.75
CA GLY A 285 8.44 24.43 -4.58
C GLY A 285 9.93 24.21 -4.33
N ALA A 286 10.48 24.66 -3.20
CA ALA A 286 11.89 24.53 -2.82
C ALA A 286 12.05 23.77 -1.50
N ASP A 287 13.20 23.13 -1.30
CA ASP A 287 13.54 22.46 -0.04
C ASP A 287 13.96 23.51 1.01
N ASP A 288 12.99 23.97 1.80
CA ASP A 288 13.21 24.99 2.82
C ASP A 288 13.48 24.40 4.21
N PRO A 289 14.19 25.14 5.10
CA PRO A 289 14.44 24.70 6.46
C PRO A 289 13.18 24.45 7.31
N GLN A 290 12.02 24.95 6.87
CA GLN A 290 10.73 24.77 7.54
C GLN A 290 9.93 23.59 6.99
N ASP A 291 10.39 22.95 5.91
CA ASP A 291 9.70 21.82 5.31
C ASP A 291 9.74 20.60 6.24
N VAL A 292 8.70 19.78 6.11
CA VAL A 292 8.53 18.61 6.95
C VAL A 292 8.69 17.36 6.09
N TYR A 293 9.69 16.56 6.41
CA TYR A 293 9.92 15.26 5.79
C TYR A 293 9.56 14.16 6.77
N THR A 294 8.60 13.32 6.40
CA THR A 294 8.05 12.28 7.29
C THR A 294 7.77 10.97 6.58
N MET A 295 7.77 9.87 7.32
CA MET A 295 7.42 8.51 6.91
C MET A 295 5.97 8.21 7.30
N ILE A 296 5.06 8.42 6.36
CA ILE A 296 3.62 8.18 6.53
C ILE A 296 3.05 7.17 5.54
N ASP A 297 3.83 6.82 4.51
CA ASP A 297 3.55 5.74 3.58
C ASP A 297 4.27 4.48 4.05
N HIS A 298 3.56 3.37 4.13
CA HIS A 298 4.11 2.13 4.68
C HIS A 298 3.81 0.94 3.77
N ILE A 299 4.67 -0.07 3.84
CA ILE A 299 4.38 -1.43 3.37
C ILE A 299 4.58 -2.35 4.57
N LEU A 300 3.49 -2.89 5.09
CA LEU A 300 3.48 -3.87 6.16
C LEU A 300 3.30 -5.26 5.56
N LEU A 301 4.25 -6.14 5.84
CA LEU A 301 4.31 -7.50 5.32
C LEU A 301 4.08 -8.50 6.45
N PRO A 302 3.53 -9.69 6.17
CA PRO A 302 3.39 -10.73 7.17
C PRO A 302 4.76 -11.18 7.66
N VAL A 303 4.92 -11.39 8.97
CA VAL A 303 6.20 -11.79 9.60
C VAL A 303 6.84 -13.03 8.95
N GLU A 304 6.03 -13.92 8.38
CA GLU A 304 6.49 -15.10 7.62
C GLU A 304 7.32 -14.73 6.37
N LEU A 305 7.13 -13.54 5.80
CA LEU A 305 7.88 -13.07 4.63
C LEU A 305 9.17 -12.34 4.99
N LYS A 306 9.40 -12.04 6.28
CA LYS A 306 10.58 -11.31 6.76
C LYS A 306 11.91 -11.93 6.29
N PRO A 307 12.11 -13.26 6.30
CA PRO A 307 13.35 -13.88 5.81
C PRO A 307 13.61 -13.70 4.30
N TYR A 308 12.58 -13.33 3.53
CA TYR A 308 12.66 -13.21 2.07
C TYR A 308 12.85 -11.76 1.60
N VAL A 309 12.85 -10.79 2.52
CA VAL A 309 13.15 -9.39 2.20
C VAL A 309 14.63 -9.25 1.82
N LYS A 310 14.87 -8.78 0.60
CA LYS A 310 16.22 -8.47 0.11
C LYS A 310 16.62 -7.05 0.38
N ARG A 311 15.68 -6.13 0.20
CA ARG A 311 15.84 -4.72 0.56
C ARG A 311 14.49 -4.02 0.59
N ALA A 312 14.45 -2.95 1.36
CA ALA A 312 13.44 -1.91 1.24
C ALA A 312 14.15 -0.58 1.02
N PHE A 313 13.51 0.34 0.31
CA PHE A 313 14.03 1.68 0.10
C PHE A 313 12.90 2.65 -0.24
N ILE A 314 13.12 3.93 0.02
CA ILE A 314 12.28 5.01 -0.48
C ILE A 314 12.95 5.61 -1.70
N ALA A 315 12.20 5.75 -2.79
CA ALA A 315 12.71 6.30 -4.04
C ALA A 315 12.60 7.84 -4.04
N HIS A 316 13.60 8.54 -3.50
CA HIS A 316 13.70 10.01 -3.56
C HIS A 316 14.09 10.53 -4.96
N VAL A 317 13.35 10.08 -5.98
CA VAL A 317 13.60 10.35 -7.41
C VAL A 317 12.57 11.29 -8.03
N VAL A 318 11.61 11.76 -7.22
CA VAL A 318 10.53 12.66 -7.63
C VAL A 318 10.66 14.02 -6.96
N ASN A 319 10.01 15.01 -7.56
CA ASN A 319 9.86 16.35 -7.02
C ASN A 319 8.37 16.70 -6.83
N LEU A 320 8.09 17.85 -6.23
CA LEU A 320 6.74 18.36 -5.97
C LEU A 320 5.88 18.56 -7.23
N GLU A 321 6.45 18.57 -8.44
CA GLU A 321 5.65 18.57 -9.66
C GLU A 321 5.04 17.19 -10.00
N THR A 322 5.61 16.12 -9.43
CA THR A 322 5.19 14.73 -9.60
C THR A 322 4.36 14.27 -8.41
N SER A 323 4.87 14.44 -7.20
CA SER A 323 4.15 14.20 -5.94
C SER A 323 4.97 14.78 -4.78
N ASP A 324 4.28 15.22 -3.74
CA ASP A 324 4.79 15.45 -2.39
C ASP A 324 5.08 14.15 -1.61
N HIS A 325 4.80 12.99 -2.18
CA HIS A 325 5.19 11.69 -1.65
C HIS A 325 6.26 11.02 -2.52
N TYR A 326 7.02 10.13 -1.91
CA TYR A 326 8.04 9.31 -2.54
C TYR A 326 7.59 7.85 -2.58
N PRO A 327 7.81 7.12 -3.69
CA PRO A 327 7.47 5.69 -3.75
C PRO A 327 8.21 4.88 -2.68
N VAL A 328 7.44 4.05 -1.96
CA VAL A 328 7.97 3.05 -1.03
C VAL A 328 8.11 1.73 -1.77
N VAL A 329 9.28 1.10 -1.73
CA VAL A 329 9.56 -0.12 -2.49
C VAL A 329 10.14 -1.20 -1.58
N VAL A 330 9.65 -2.42 -1.72
CA VAL A 330 10.23 -3.62 -1.11
C VAL A 330 10.49 -4.68 -2.17
N ASP A 331 11.69 -5.26 -2.13
CA ASP A 331 12.12 -6.38 -2.97
C ASP A 331 12.16 -7.66 -2.13
N LEU A 332 11.43 -8.67 -2.59
CA LEU A 332 11.39 -10.02 -2.02
C LEU A 332 12.05 -11.01 -2.99
N GLU A 333 12.62 -12.08 -2.44
CA GLU A 333 13.00 -13.28 -3.19
C GLU A 333 12.28 -14.47 -2.56
N LEU A 334 11.13 -14.82 -3.13
CA LEU A 334 10.24 -15.85 -2.59
C LEU A 334 10.69 -17.24 -3.06
N PRO A 335 11.00 -18.19 -2.17
CA PRO A 335 11.16 -19.57 -2.60
C PRO A 335 9.82 -20.08 -3.15
N ALA A 336 9.81 -21.20 -3.88
CA ALA A 336 8.53 -21.85 -4.15
C ALA A 336 7.90 -22.34 -2.85
N LYS A 337 6.60 -22.11 -2.68
CA LYS A 337 5.88 -22.61 -1.51
C LYS A 337 5.77 -24.15 -1.63
N PRO A 338 6.19 -24.90 -0.60
CA PRO A 338 6.22 -26.38 -0.64
C PRO A 338 4.83 -27.02 -0.76
#